data_AF-A0AAD4BQ54-F1
#
_entry.id   AF-A0AAD4BQ54-F1
#
_cell.length_a   1.000
_cell.length_b   1.000
_cell.length_c   1.000
_cell.angle_alpha   90.00
_cell.angle_beta   90.00
_cell.angle_gamma   90.00
#
_symmetry.space_group_name_H-M   'P 1'
#
loop_
_entity.id
_entity.type
_entity.pdbx_description
1 polymer ?
#
loop_
_entity_poly.entity_id
_entity_poly.type
_entity_poly.pdbx_seq_one_letter_code
_entity_poly.pdbx_strand_id
1 'polypeptide(L)'
;MSSSGPTIQETEVIGLVLPITATVVTSFRLFERARQARLWLDDAWAALAMILHIIFLIVNWLYLHDYGNGVVSPARATFSDYPQARYPQHTRVVIYYFVAQIFYAVVWASRISILLTVVRLAVPGPLRRLLIFIAAVFMVTWMILFAQVFWTCEAEPIWKTLPRPQCDLGRNVAIAQIITDVFGDMILILAPFRLIYKVRLSRAQKIRVLSIFSTSAITTIVSLSHAYYVLKDGGLKEATAALFETSVSLIVANLSVVVAFLFRISTEETPTPAPLELKYIITFGSQPLRKRDPLVTTVIGVETTTIKMDDFNTHPKRAAGRDSNDTEDVSRHDQTIAKPGLFYDA
;
A
#
# COMPACT_ATOMS: atom_id res chain seq x y z
N MET A 1 12.99 -38.41 -1.84
CA MET A 1 13.99 -37.73 -0.97
C MET A 1 13.28 -37.29 0.29
N SER A 2 13.86 -37.50 1.47
CA SER A 2 13.32 -36.88 2.69
C SER A 2 13.74 -35.42 2.72
N SER A 3 12.78 -34.49 2.72
CA SER A 3 13.09 -33.08 2.96
C SER A 3 13.35 -32.91 4.45
N SER A 4 14.61 -32.66 4.82
CA SER A 4 14.97 -32.22 6.16
C SER A 4 14.23 -30.91 6.45
N GLY A 5 13.23 -30.96 7.33
CA GLY A 5 12.53 -29.76 7.77
C GLY A 5 13.49 -28.78 8.46
N PRO A 6 13.11 -27.49 8.53
CA PRO A 6 13.96 -26.46 9.14
C PRO A 6 14.34 -26.86 10.57
N THR A 7 15.61 -26.71 10.90
CA THR A 7 16.10 -26.90 12.27
C THR A 7 15.60 -25.77 13.17
N ILE A 8 15.57 -26.01 14.48
CA ILE A 8 15.13 -25.02 15.47
C ILE A 8 16.00 -23.75 15.37
N GLN A 9 17.32 -23.91 15.20
CA GLN A 9 18.27 -22.80 15.05
C GLN A 9 18.03 -21.98 13.78
N GLU A 10 17.69 -22.62 12.65
CA GLU A 10 17.29 -21.89 11.44
C GLU A 10 15.99 -21.11 11.68
N THR A 11 14.97 -21.72 12.30
CA THR A 11 13.72 -21.04 12.66
C THR A 11 13.94 -19.85 13.59
N GLU A 12 14.84 -19.96 14.58
CA GLU A 12 15.22 -18.87 15.49
C GLU A 12 15.90 -17.71 14.75
N VAL A 13 16.90 -18.01 13.89
CA VAL A 13 17.60 -16.99 13.09
C VAL A 13 16.64 -16.31 12.10
N ILE A 14 15.81 -17.07 11.41
CA ILE A 14 14.79 -16.56 10.47
C ILE A 14 13.77 -15.68 11.21
N GLY A 15 13.28 -16.16 12.35
CA GLY A 15 12.30 -15.48 13.21
C GLY A 15 12.82 -14.21 13.89
N LEU A 16 14.14 -13.96 13.84
CA LEU A 16 14.77 -12.72 14.31
C LEU A 16 15.16 -11.79 13.14
N VAL A 17 15.82 -12.32 12.10
CA VAL A 17 16.38 -11.50 11.01
C VAL A 17 15.30 -10.90 10.11
N LEU A 18 14.31 -11.70 9.67
CA LEU A 18 13.28 -11.19 8.75
C LEU A 18 12.34 -10.16 9.40
N PRO A 19 11.85 -10.35 10.64
CA PRO A 19 10.97 -9.37 11.27
C PRO A 19 11.66 -8.06 11.67
N ILE A 20 12.93 -8.12 12.09
CA ILE A 20 13.74 -6.91 12.30
C ILE A 20 13.90 -6.17 10.96
N THR A 21 14.21 -6.88 9.88
CA THR A 21 14.32 -6.30 8.54
C THR A 21 13.00 -5.64 8.10
N ALA A 22 11.86 -6.32 8.28
CA ALA A 22 10.54 -5.79 7.99
C ALA A 22 10.21 -4.51 8.80
N THR A 23 10.54 -4.52 10.09
CA THR A 23 10.33 -3.38 11.00
C THR A 23 11.20 -2.18 10.64
N VAL A 24 12.50 -2.40 10.35
CA VAL A 24 13.44 -1.34 9.92
C VAL A 24 13.02 -0.74 8.58
N VAL A 25 12.69 -1.57 7.59
CA VAL A 25 12.26 -1.13 6.25
C VAL A 25 10.93 -0.36 6.32
N THR A 26 10.00 -0.77 7.18
CA THR A 26 8.75 -0.02 7.40
C THR A 26 9.01 1.31 8.10
N SER A 27 9.83 1.32 9.16
CA SER A 27 10.22 2.53 9.90
C SER A 27 10.92 3.54 8.99
N PHE A 28 11.78 3.09 8.09
CA PHE A 28 12.44 3.92 7.09
C PHE A 28 11.42 4.58 6.12
N ARG A 29 10.44 3.83 5.61
CA ARG A 29 9.34 4.41 4.81
C ARG A 29 8.61 5.48 5.60
N LEU A 30 8.19 5.18 6.83
CA LEU A 30 7.41 6.10 7.65
C LEU A 30 8.20 7.38 7.94
N PHE A 31 9.49 7.27 8.25
CA PHE A 31 10.40 8.39 8.45
C PHE A 31 10.50 9.29 7.20
N GLU A 32 10.85 8.74 6.03
CA GLU A 32 10.96 9.55 4.80
C GLU A 32 9.62 10.16 4.37
N ARG A 33 8.50 9.44 4.53
CA ARG A 33 7.15 9.95 4.23
C ARG A 33 6.74 11.07 5.20
N ALA A 34 7.07 10.96 6.50
CA ALA A 34 6.82 11.99 7.49
C ALA A 34 7.70 13.24 7.27
N ARG A 35 9.01 13.04 7.06
CA ARG A 35 9.99 14.09 6.75
C ARG A 35 9.61 14.91 5.52
N GLN A 36 9.04 14.27 4.50
CA GLN A 36 8.55 14.94 3.29
C GLN A 36 7.14 15.55 3.43
N ALA A 37 6.52 15.53 4.62
CA ALA A 37 5.13 15.92 4.88
C ALA A 37 4.11 15.22 3.95
N ARG A 38 4.35 13.93 3.69
CA ARG A 38 3.68 13.12 2.65
C ARG A 38 3.11 11.80 3.17
N LEU A 39 2.77 11.70 4.46
CA LEU A 39 1.98 10.58 4.98
C LEU A 39 0.61 10.52 4.29
N TRP A 40 0.13 9.31 3.99
CA TRP A 40 -1.22 9.07 3.48
C TRP A 40 -1.73 7.70 3.94
N LEU A 41 -2.94 7.31 3.51
CA LEU A 41 -3.58 6.06 3.93
C LEU A 41 -2.72 4.82 3.62
N ASP A 42 -1.91 4.85 2.55
CA ASP A 42 -0.99 3.77 2.22
C ASP A 42 0.09 3.55 3.31
N ASP A 43 0.55 4.63 3.95
CA ASP A 43 1.52 4.60 5.03
C ASP A 43 0.88 4.18 6.37
N ALA A 44 -0.39 4.57 6.61
CA ALA A 44 -1.14 4.15 7.79
C ALA A 44 -1.37 2.62 7.83
N TRP A 45 -1.71 2.00 6.69
CA TRP A 45 -1.82 0.54 6.59
C TRP A 45 -0.48 -0.19 6.79
N ALA A 46 0.64 0.41 6.38
CA ALA A 46 1.97 -0.14 6.65
C ALA A 46 2.34 -0.07 8.14
N ALA A 47 2.02 1.04 8.81
CA ALA A 47 2.21 1.17 10.26
C ALA A 47 1.35 0.16 11.05
N LEU A 48 0.08 -0.02 10.65
CA LEU A 48 -0.80 -1.04 11.24
C LEU A 48 -0.24 -2.46 11.02
N ALA A 49 0.19 -2.79 9.80
CA ALA A 49 0.81 -4.08 9.50
C ALA A 49 2.07 -4.33 10.33
N MET A 50 2.92 -3.31 10.56
CA MET A 50 4.10 -3.42 11.42
C MET A 50 3.76 -3.64 12.89
N ILE A 51 2.79 -2.90 13.44
CA ILE A 51 2.34 -3.09 14.84
C ILE A 51 1.77 -4.50 15.02
N LEU A 52 0.89 -4.93 14.11
CA LEU A 52 0.33 -6.28 14.11
C LEU A 52 1.42 -7.35 13.94
N HIS A 53 2.42 -7.12 13.09
CA HIS A 53 3.54 -8.05 12.91
C HIS A 53 4.37 -8.20 14.18
N ILE A 54 4.68 -7.11 14.90
CA ILE A 54 5.38 -7.17 16.20
C ILE A 54 4.56 -7.97 17.23
N ILE A 55 3.24 -7.79 17.28
CA ILE A 55 2.36 -8.59 18.14
C ILE A 55 2.36 -10.06 17.70
N PHE A 56 2.33 -10.34 16.38
CA PHE A 56 2.42 -11.70 15.83
C PHE A 56 3.71 -12.39 16.28
N LEU A 57 4.87 -11.72 16.29
CA LEU A 57 6.12 -12.32 16.79
C LEU A 57 5.98 -12.76 18.26
N ILE A 58 5.43 -11.88 19.10
CA ILE A 58 5.28 -12.13 20.54
C ILE A 58 4.31 -13.30 20.78
N VAL A 59 3.15 -13.31 20.13
CA VAL A 59 2.15 -14.38 20.30
C VAL A 59 2.63 -15.70 19.68
N ASN A 60 3.26 -15.67 18.50
CA ASN A 60 3.82 -16.86 17.86
C ASN A 60 5.00 -17.43 18.65
N TRP A 61 5.80 -16.59 19.31
CA TRP A 61 6.83 -17.05 20.26
C TRP A 61 6.19 -17.72 21.49
N LEU A 62 5.12 -17.16 22.06
CA LEU A 62 4.39 -17.77 23.17
C LEU A 62 3.75 -19.12 22.78
N TYR A 63 3.20 -19.21 21.56
CA TYR A 63 2.67 -20.44 20.95
C TYR A 63 3.78 -21.49 20.78
N LEU A 64 4.86 -21.14 20.09
CA LEU A 64 6.00 -22.04 19.85
C LEU A 64 6.72 -22.45 21.13
N HIS A 65 6.80 -21.60 22.15
CA HIS A 65 7.41 -21.94 23.44
C HIS A 65 6.54 -22.93 24.25
N ASP A 66 5.21 -22.87 24.16
CA ASP A 66 4.33 -23.88 24.77
C ASP A 66 4.28 -25.19 23.96
N TYR A 67 4.56 -25.15 22.65
CA TYR A 67 4.64 -26.33 21.80
C TYR A 67 6.02 -27.00 21.81
N GLY A 68 7.09 -26.21 21.93
CA GLY A 68 8.48 -26.55 21.61
C GLY A 68 9.29 -27.18 22.73
N ASN A 69 8.83 -27.12 23.98
CA ASN A 69 9.42 -27.89 25.08
C ASN A 69 9.17 -29.42 24.95
N GLY A 70 8.52 -29.87 23.87
CA GLY A 70 8.15 -31.25 23.58
C GLY A 70 8.35 -31.61 22.10
N VAL A 71 9.59 -31.46 21.59
CA VAL A 71 10.00 -31.99 20.28
C VAL A 71 10.30 -33.49 20.41
N VAL A 72 9.25 -34.28 20.59
CA VAL A 72 9.31 -35.74 20.48
C VAL A 72 8.76 -36.15 19.11
N SER A 73 9.53 -36.93 18.36
CA SER A 73 9.17 -37.33 17.00
C SER A 73 7.83 -38.07 16.98
N PRO A 74 6.86 -37.72 16.12
CA PRO A 74 5.52 -38.32 16.13
C PRO A 74 5.52 -39.83 15.86
N ALA A 75 6.57 -40.37 15.23
CA ALA A 75 6.80 -41.81 15.06
C ALA A 75 7.16 -42.57 16.35
N ARG A 76 7.29 -41.90 17.50
CA ARG A 76 7.62 -42.50 18.81
C ARG A 76 7.05 -41.74 20.02
N ALA A 77 6.11 -40.82 19.82
CA ALA A 77 5.56 -40.00 20.91
C ALA A 77 4.42 -40.72 21.63
N THR A 78 4.62 -41.00 22.92
CA THR A 78 3.62 -41.55 23.84
C THR A 78 2.86 -40.41 24.56
N PHE A 79 1.72 -40.71 25.19
CA PHE A 79 0.97 -39.70 25.98
C PHE A 79 1.82 -39.07 27.12
N SER A 80 2.79 -39.81 27.66
CA SER A 80 3.71 -39.33 28.70
C SER A 80 4.88 -38.46 28.18
N ASP A 81 5.06 -38.34 26.86
CA ASP A 81 6.17 -37.59 26.25
C ASP A 81 5.87 -36.10 26.06
N TYR A 82 4.66 -35.65 26.41
CA TYR A 82 4.34 -34.22 26.45
C TYR A 82 4.91 -33.57 27.72
N PRO A 83 5.64 -32.44 27.61
CA PRO A 83 5.93 -31.61 28.77
C PRO A 83 4.62 -31.11 29.40
N GLN A 84 4.61 -30.82 30.69
CA GLN A 84 3.45 -30.22 31.34
C GLN A 84 3.06 -28.92 30.63
N ALA A 85 1.74 -28.75 30.40
CA ALA A 85 1.18 -27.55 29.79
C ALA A 85 1.55 -26.31 30.61
N ARG A 86 2.28 -25.36 29.99
CA ARG A 86 2.76 -24.17 30.71
C ARG A 86 1.65 -23.12 30.89
N TYR A 87 0.60 -23.21 30.09
CA TYR A 87 -0.57 -22.32 30.14
C TYR A 87 -1.88 -23.13 30.25
N PRO A 88 -2.92 -22.59 30.92
CA PRO A 88 -4.25 -23.20 30.92
C PRO A 88 -4.82 -23.35 29.49
N GLN A 89 -5.68 -24.35 29.28
CA GLN A 89 -6.24 -24.65 27.95
C GLN A 89 -6.99 -23.45 27.34
N HIS A 90 -7.72 -22.65 28.13
CA HIS A 90 -8.34 -21.41 27.65
C HIS A 90 -7.31 -20.41 27.09
N THR A 91 -6.17 -20.25 27.74
CA THR A 91 -5.08 -19.37 27.28
C THR A 91 -4.49 -19.88 25.97
N ARG A 92 -4.33 -21.19 25.80
CA ARG A 92 -3.84 -21.82 24.57
C ARG A 92 -4.78 -21.62 23.39
N VAL A 93 -6.08 -21.83 23.59
CA VAL A 93 -7.14 -21.55 22.60
C VAL A 93 -7.12 -20.07 22.18
N VAL A 94 -6.96 -19.15 23.14
CA VAL A 94 -6.82 -17.71 22.85
C VAL A 94 -5.55 -17.41 22.06
N ILE A 95 -4.39 -17.95 22.45
CA ILE A 95 -3.12 -17.78 21.72
C ILE A 95 -3.26 -18.24 20.27
N TYR A 96 -3.85 -19.42 20.02
CA TYR A 96 -4.10 -19.92 18.66
C TYR A 96 -4.93 -18.93 17.81
N TYR A 97 -6.05 -18.42 18.34
CA TYR A 97 -6.84 -17.40 17.64
C TYR A 97 -6.06 -16.12 17.37
N PHE A 98 -5.23 -15.65 18.31
CA PHE A 98 -4.38 -14.47 18.09
C PHE A 98 -3.31 -14.73 17.01
N VAL A 99 -2.65 -15.90 16.97
CA VAL A 99 -1.71 -16.26 15.89
C VAL A 99 -2.42 -16.23 14.54
N ALA A 100 -3.52 -16.98 14.39
CA ALA A 100 -4.24 -17.11 13.13
C ALA A 100 -4.80 -15.76 12.62
N GLN A 101 -5.47 -14.99 13.47
CA GLN A 101 -6.12 -13.74 13.04
C GLN A 101 -5.12 -12.61 12.77
N ILE A 102 -4.04 -12.51 13.57
CA ILE A 102 -3.03 -11.48 13.33
C ILE A 102 -2.20 -11.82 12.09
N PHE A 103 -1.94 -13.11 11.80
CA PHE A 103 -1.36 -13.55 10.52
C PHE A 103 -2.15 -12.97 9.33
N TYR A 104 -3.46 -13.23 9.24
CA TYR A 104 -4.29 -12.73 8.15
C TYR A 104 -4.29 -11.19 8.11
N ALA A 105 -4.40 -10.53 9.27
CA ALA A 105 -4.42 -9.08 9.34
C ALA A 105 -3.11 -8.43 8.84
N VAL A 106 -1.94 -9.01 9.15
CA VAL A 106 -0.64 -8.50 8.65
C VAL A 106 -0.52 -8.66 7.13
N VAL A 107 -0.87 -9.83 6.59
CA VAL A 107 -0.76 -10.11 5.15
C VAL A 107 -1.73 -9.23 4.35
N TRP A 108 -3.00 -9.14 4.77
CA TRP A 108 -3.98 -8.31 4.07
C TRP A 108 -3.72 -6.80 4.24
N ALA A 109 -3.32 -6.33 5.42
CA ALA A 109 -2.89 -4.93 5.60
C ALA A 109 -1.70 -4.56 4.70
N SER A 110 -0.75 -5.49 4.50
CA SER A 110 0.37 -5.33 3.59
C SER A 110 -0.09 -5.20 2.13
N ARG A 111 -0.96 -6.11 1.66
CA ARG A 111 -1.57 -6.05 0.31
C ARG A 111 -2.35 -4.75 0.07
N ILE A 112 -3.10 -4.28 1.08
CA ILE A 112 -3.86 -3.02 1.02
C ILE A 112 -2.92 -1.81 0.97
N SER A 113 -1.81 -1.81 1.72
CA SER A 113 -0.78 -0.75 1.62
C SER A 113 -0.16 -0.68 0.22
N ILE A 114 0.13 -1.82 -0.42
CA ILE A 114 0.63 -1.86 -1.81
C ILE A 114 -0.41 -1.27 -2.77
N LEU A 115 -1.66 -1.74 -2.70
CA LEU A 115 -2.71 -1.28 -3.59
C LEU A 115 -2.98 0.22 -3.44
N LEU A 116 -3.01 0.73 -2.21
CA LEU A 116 -3.12 2.18 -1.95
C LEU A 116 -1.89 2.95 -2.45
N THR A 117 -0.68 2.37 -2.40
CA THR A 117 0.51 2.97 -3.02
C THR A 117 0.32 3.10 -4.55
N VAL A 118 -0.34 2.14 -5.21
CA VAL A 118 -0.70 2.24 -6.63
C VAL A 118 -1.83 3.26 -6.87
N VAL A 119 -2.86 3.31 -6.02
CA VAL A 119 -3.92 4.36 -6.05
C VAL A 119 -3.29 5.76 -5.96
N ARG A 120 -2.25 5.93 -5.16
CA ARG A 120 -1.52 7.19 -4.97
C ARG A 120 -0.71 7.62 -6.20
N LEU A 121 -0.21 6.66 -6.96
CA LEU A 121 0.50 6.89 -8.22
C LEU A 121 -0.46 7.10 -9.41
N ALA A 122 -1.72 6.68 -9.29
CA ALA A 122 -2.72 6.82 -10.34
C ALA A 122 -3.23 8.26 -10.49
N VAL A 123 -3.18 8.76 -11.74
CA VAL A 123 -3.78 10.05 -12.13
C VAL A 123 -5.29 10.04 -11.84
N PRO A 124 -5.89 11.15 -11.37
CA PRO A 124 -7.34 11.25 -11.18
C PRO A 124 -8.12 10.85 -12.44
N GLY A 125 -9.08 9.93 -12.29
CA GLY A 125 -9.82 9.36 -13.42
C GLY A 125 -10.46 8.01 -13.09
N PRO A 126 -11.03 7.31 -14.08
CA PRO A 126 -11.75 6.04 -13.87
C PRO A 126 -10.84 4.93 -13.32
N LEU A 127 -9.57 4.87 -13.72
CA LEU A 127 -8.60 3.90 -13.18
C LEU A 127 -8.41 4.07 -11.66
N ARG A 128 -8.29 5.31 -11.17
CA ARG A 128 -8.16 5.57 -9.74
C ARG A 128 -9.41 5.19 -8.96
N ARG A 129 -10.61 5.40 -9.52
CA ARG A 129 -11.88 4.92 -8.93
C ARG A 129 -11.94 3.39 -8.86
N LEU A 130 -11.55 2.70 -9.95
CA LEU A 130 -11.47 1.24 -10.00
C LEU A 130 -10.49 0.68 -8.95
N LEU A 131 -9.30 1.27 -8.79
CA LEU A 131 -8.32 0.82 -7.80
C LEU A 131 -8.80 1.03 -6.35
N ILE A 132 -9.56 2.10 -6.08
CA ILE A 132 -10.21 2.33 -4.77
C ILE A 132 -11.31 1.29 -4.52
N PHE A 133 -12.13 0.98 -5.52
CA PHE A 133 -13.14 -0.09 -5.43
C PHE A 133 -12.49 -1.46 -5.15
N ILE A 134 -11.39 -1.79 -5.85
CA ILE A 134 -10.62 -3.02 -5.59
C ILE A 134 -10.05 -3.03 -4.16
N ALA A 135 -9.62 -1.90 -3.60
CA ALA A 135 -9.17 -1.82 -2.22
C ALA A 135 -10.31 -2.07 -1.21
N ALA A 136 -11.54 -1.63 -1.52
CA ALA A 136 -12.73 -1.98 -0.74
C ALA A 136 -13.08 -3.48 -0.88
N VAL A 137 -12.89 -4.08 -2.06
CA VAL A 137 -13.03 -5.54 -2.23
C VAL A 137 -11.99 -6.30 -1.40
N PHE A 138 -10.72 -5.88 -1.39
CA PHE A 138 -9.67 -6.49 -0.55
C PHE A 138 -10.02 -6.43 0.95
N MET A 139 -10.54 -5.29 1.42
CA MET A 139 -11.07 -5.15 2.78
C MET A 139 -12.19 -6.16 3.07
N VAL A 140 -13.15 -6.30 2.17
CA VAL A 140 -14.28 -7.25 2.34
C VAL A 140 -13.79 -8.70 2.32
N THR A 141 -12.87 -9.07 1.40
CA THR A 141 -12.27 -10.41 1.37
C THR A 141 -11.53 -10.74 2.66
N TRP A 142 -10.73 -9.80 3.19
CA TRP A 142 -10.08 -9.98 4.49
C TRP A 142 -11.08 -10.21 5.63
N MET A 143 -12.15 -9.39 5.71
CA MET A 143 -13.19 -9.55 6.73
C MET A 143 -13.94 -10.89 6.61
N ILE A 144 -14.16 -11.39 5.40
CA ILE A 144 -14.75 -12.72 5.15
C ILE A 144 -13.82 -13.81 5.67
N LEU A 145 -12.53 -13.79 5.28
CA LEU A 145 -11.55 -14.79 5.73
C LEU A 145 -11.38 -14.78 7.25
N PHE A 146 -11.25 -13.60 7.86
CA PHE A 146 -11.18 -13.41 9.31
C PHE A 146 -12.38 -14.07 10.03
N ALA A 147 -13.60 -13.82 9.54
CA ALA A 147 -14.80 -14.39 10.13
C ALA A 147 -14.98 -15.89 9.82
N GLN A 148 -14.49 -16.37 8.67
CA GLN A 148 -14.53 -17.77 8.26
C GLN A 148 -13.76 -18.68 9.23
N VAL A 149 -12.63 -18.22 9.77
CA VAL A 149 -11.89 -18.91 10.84
C VAL A 149 -12.78 -19.10 12.08
N PHE A 150 -13.51 -18.07 12.52
CA PHE A 150 -14.42 -18.20 13.65
C PHE A 150 -15.60 -19.14 13.34
N TRP A 151 -16.23 -19.02 12.17
CA TRP A 151 -17.34 -19.90 11.78
C TRP A 151 -16.96 -21.37 11.73
N THR A 152 -15.81 -21.72 11.14
CA THR A 152 -15.35 -23.12 11.10
C THR A 152 -14.93 -23.60 12.48
N CYS A 153 -14.13 -22.82 13.23
CA CYS A 153 -13.56 -23.29 14.49
C CYS A 153 -14.54 -23.29 15.69
N GLU A 154 -15.66 -22.58 15.60
CA GLU A 154 -16.76 -22.71 16.57
C GLU A 154 -17.79 -23.79 16.21
N ALA A 155 -17.85 -24.24 14.94
CA ALA A 155 -18.75 -25.32 14.53
C ALA A 155 -18.36 -26.68 15.12
N GLU A 156 -17.06 -26.97 15.23
CA GLU A 156 -16.53 -28.22 15.79
C GLU A 156 -15.57 -27.95 16.97
N PRO A 157 -16.07 -27.60 18.17
CA PRO A 157 -15.23 -27.14 19.29
C PRO A 157 -14.30 -28.19 19.91
N ILE A 158 -14.26 -29.43 19.39
CA ILE A 158 -13.48 -30.55 19.92
C ILE A 158 -11.98 -30.24 19.99
N TRP A 159 -11.43 -29.51 19.01
CA TRP A 159 -10.03 -29.12 18.97
C TRP A 159 -9.58 -28.32 20.21
N LYS A 160 -10.50 -27.61 20.87
CA LYS A 160 -10.23 -26.81 22.08
C LYS A 160 -9.86 -27.66 23.30
N THR A 161 -10.17 -28.96 23.28
CA THR A 161 -9.88 -29.90 24.37
C THR A 161 -8.60 -30.71 24.15
N LEU A 162 -8.01 -30.65 22.94
CA LEU A 162 -6.80 -31.40 22.60
C LEU A 162 -5.55 -30.92 23.38
N PRO A 163 -4.52 -31.77 23.57
CA PRO A 163 -3.26 -31.37 24.21
C PRO A 163 -2.50 -30.24 23.50
N ARG A 164 -2.74 -30.05 22.20
CA ARG A 164 -2.37 -28.87 21.39
C ARG A 164 -3.66 -28.35 20.72
N PRO A 165 -4.25 -27.24 21.21
CA PRO A 165 -5.43 -26.65 20.57
C PRO A 165 -5.10 -26.02 19.21
N GLN A 166 -5.37 -26.77 18.15
CA GLN A 166 -5.26 -26.33 16.76
C GLN A 166 -6.51 -26.76 15.99
N CYS A 167 -7.25 -25.79 15.47
CA CYS A 167 -8.43 -26.03 14.64
C CYS A 167 -8.01 -26.49 13.23
N ASP A 168 -8.69 -27.52 12.70
CA ASP A 168 -8.65 -27.81 11.26
C ASP A 168 -9.65 -26.88 10.56
N LEU A 169 -9.13 -25.91 9.81
CA LEU A 169 -9.94 -25.03 8.96
C LEU A 169 -10.59 -25.81 7.80
N GLY A 170 -10.08 -27.01 7.49
CA GLY A 170 -10.60 -27.88 6.44
C GLY A 170 -10.21 -27.43 5.03
N ARG A 171 -10.19 -28.41 4.13
CA ARG A 171 -9.73 -28.24 2.74
C ARG A 171 -10.45 -27.11 1.97
N ASN A 172 -11.73 -26.87 2.27
CA ASN A 172 -12.52 -25.85 1.57
C ASN A 172 -12.10 -24.42 1.93
N VAL A 173 -11.75 -24.16 3.20
CA VAL A 173 -11.26 -22.84 3.65
C VAL A 173 -9.86 -22.59 3.08
N ALA A 174 -8.97 -23.59 3.13
CA ALA A 174 -7.64 -23.48 2.56
C ALA A 174 -7.65 -23.24 1.03
N ILE A 175 -8.57 -23.89 0.29
CA ILE A 175 -8.77 -23.62 -1.14
C ILE A 175 -9.28 -22.18 -1.36
N ALA A 176 -10.24 -21.69 -0.56
CA ALA A 176 -10.74 -20.32 -0.66
C ALA A 176 -9.64 -19.28 -0.38
N GLN A 177 -8.80 -19.52 0.63
CA GLN A 177 -7.61 -18.71 0.91
C GLN A 177 -6.65 -18.70 -0.30
N ILE A 178 -6.18 -19.85 -0.77
CA ILE A 178 -5.24 -19.94 -1.91
C ILE A 178 -5.79 -19.20 -3.14
N ILE A 179 -7.09 -19.36 -3.44
CA ILE A 179 -7.75 -18.66 -4.54
C ILE A 179 -7.73 -17.13 -4.33
N THR A 180 -8.09 -16.65 -3.14
CA THR A 180 -8.12 -15.21 -2.84
C THR A 180 -6.74 -14.57 -2.77
N ASP A 181 -5.72 -15.29 -2.28
CA ASP A 181 -4.32 -14.85 -2.27
C ASP A 181 -3.78 -14.71 -3.70
N VAL A 182 -3.97 -15.74 -4.56
CA VAL A 182 -3.51 -15.73 -5.96
C VAL A 182 -4.23 -14.65 -6.78
N PHE A 183 -5.55 -14.48 -6.63
CA PHE A 183 -6.26 -13.37 -7.28
C PHE A 183 -5.84 -12.00 -6.73
N GLY A 184 -5.56 -11.89 -5.43
CA GLY A 184 -5.04 -10.67 -4.81
C GLY A 184 -3.71 -10.23 -5.41
N ASP A 185 -2.74 -11.14 -5.46
CA ASP A 185 -1.40 -10.84 -5.99
C ASP A 185 -1.41 -10.65 -7.53
N MET A 186 -2.26 -11.37 -8.27
CA MET A 186 -2.54 -11.09 -9.69
C MET A 186 -3.09 -9.67 -9.91
N ILE A 187 -3.98 -9.21 -9.03
CA ILE A 187 -4.53 -7.84 -9.08
C ILE A 187 -3.44 -6.81 -8.76
N LEU A 188 -2.57 -7.06 -7.78
CA LEU A 188 -1.42 -6.20 -7.45
C LEU A 188 -0.39 -6.14 -8.60
N ILE A 189 -0.25 -7.20 -9.38
CA ILE A 189 0.55 -7.26 -10.62
C ILE A 189 -0.07 -6.41 -11.74
N LEU A 190 -1.38 -6.53 -11.98
CA LEU A 190 -2.05 -5.88 -13.12
C LEU A 190 -2.39 -4.40 -12.87
N ALA A 191 -2.65 -4.02 -11.61
CA ALA A 191 -2.97 -2.65 -11.22
C ALA A 191 -1.94 -1.59 -11.70
N PRO A 192 -0.63 -1.75 -11.44
CA PRO A 192 0.37 -0.80 -11.90
C PRO A 192 0.73 -0.97 -13.38
N PHE A 193 0.59 -2.18 -13.96
CA PHE A 193 0.79 -2.38 -15.41
C PHE A 193 -0.20 -1.53 -16.24
N ARG A 194 -1.47 -1.49 -15.84
CA ARG A 194 -2.49 -0.62 -16.46
C ARG A 194 -2.16 0.88 -16.36
N LEU A 195 -1.37 1.29 -15.36
CA LEU A 195 -0.87 2.66 -15.23
C LEU A 195 0.30 2.95 -16.20
N ILE A 196 1.17 1.97 -16.49
CA ILE A 196 2.20 2.12 -17.53
C ILE A 196 1.55 2.30 -18.90
N TYR A 197 0.65 1.40 -19.30
CA TYR A 197 0.22 1.28 -20.69
C TYR A 197 -0.49 2.54 -21.24
N LYS A 198 -1.13 3.34 -20.36
CA LYS A 198 -1.82 4.59 -20.74
C LYS A 198 -1.03 5.88 -20.51
N VAL A 199 0.18 5.86 -19.92
CA VAL A 199 0.89 7.08 -19.52
C VAL A 199 2.38 7.00 -19.86
N ARG A 200 2.95 8.09 -20.41
CA ARG A 200 4.42 8.23 -20.56
C ARG A 200 5.09 8.43 -19.19
N LEU A 201 5.24 7.34 -18.44
CA LEU A 201 5.83 7.34 -17.10
C LEU A 201 7.33 7.66 -17.11
N SER A 202 7.76 8.42 -16.09
CA SER A 202 9.17 8.67 -15.78
C SER A 202 9.94 7.38 -15.44
N ARG A 203 11.28 7.41 -15.54
CA ARG A 203 12.14 6.27 -15.16
C ARG A 203 11.84 5.78 -13.75
N ALA A 204 11.76 6.70 -12.78
CA ALA A 204 11.45 6.39 -11.38
C ALA A 204 10.08 5.72 -11.18
N GLN A 205 9.05 6.09 -11.97
CA GLN A 205 7.74 5.42 -11.91
C GLN A 205 7.81 4.00 -12.51
N LYS A 206 8.47 3.80 -13.66
CA LYS A 206 8.64 2.46 -14.26
C LYS A 206 9.34 1.49 -13.30
N ILE A 207 10.38 1.96 -12.62
CA ILE A 207 11.13 1.19 -11.62
C ILE A 207 10.24 0.76 -10.44
N ARG A 208 9.40 1.66 -9.90
CA ARG A 208 8.44 1.30 -8.83
C ARG A 208 7.46 0.22 -9.27
N VAL A 209 6.98 0.27 -10.52
CA VAL A 209 6.08 -0.78 -11.05
C VAL A 209 6.81 -2.11 -11.20
N LEU A 210 8.03 -2.12 -11.75
CA LEU A 210 8.82 -3.34 -11.88
C LEU A 210 9.12 -3.98 -10.52
N SER A 211 9.44 -3.16 -9.51
CA SER A 211 9.60 -3.60 -8.12
C SER A 211 8.33 -4.29 -7.59
N ILE A 212 7.15 -3.66 -7.72
CA ILE A 212 5.86 -4.24 -7.27
C ILE A 212 5.55 -5.57 -8.01
N PHE A 213 5.82 -5.63 -9.31
CA PHE A 213 5.63 -6.84 -10.11
C PHE A 213 6.47 -8.01 -9.59
N SER A 214 7.78 -7.80 -9.46
CA SER A 214 8.70 -8.84 -8.97
C SER A 214 8.37 -9.28 -7.54
N THR A 215 7.95 -8.35 -6.67
CA THR A 215 7.61 -8.72 -5.29
C THR A 215 6.30 -9.48 -5.14
N SER A 216 5.29 -9.20 -5.98
CA SER A 216 3.99 -9.90 -5.89
C SER A 216 4.08 -11.35 -6.36
N ALA A 217 5.02 -11.66 -7.28
CA ALA A 217 5.36 -13.04 -7.61
C ALA A 217 6.00 -13.78 -6.42
N ILE A 218 6.85 -13.08 -5.63
CA ILE A 218 7.48 -13.65 -4.42
C ILE A 218 6.43 -13.90 -3.33
N THR A 219 5.52 -12.96 -3.05
CA THR A 219 4.46 -13.18 -2.04
C THR A 219 3.58 -14.36 -2.41
N THR A 220 3.21 -14.52 -3.68
CA THR A 220 2.42 -15.68 -4.15
C THR A 220 3.12 -17.01 -3.82
N ILE A 221 4.43 -17.11 -4.08
CA ILE A 221 5.21 -18.34 -3.81
C ILE A 221 5.28 -18.64 -2.30
N VAL A 222 5.45 -17.62 -1.47
CA VAL A 222 5.51 -17.79 -0.01
C VAL A 222 4.13 -18.14 0.58
N SER A 223 3.05 -17.49 0.15
CA SER A 223 1.68 -17.83 0.55
C SER A 223 1.31 -19.27 0.17
N LEU A 224 1.65 -19.72 -1.05
CA LEU A 224 1.46 -21.12 -1.47
C LEU A 224 2.29 -22.11 -0.63
N SER A 225 3.50 -21.73 -0.24
CA SER A 225 4.37 -22.55 0.62
C SER A 225 3.81 -22.70 2.03
N HIS A 226 3.31 -21.61 2.62
CA HIS A 226 2.65 -21.64 3.93
C HIS A 226 1.34 -22.44 3.88
N ALA A 227 0.48 -22.21 2.88
CA ALA A 227 -0.76 -22.98 2.70
C ALA A 227 -0.52 -24.48 2.50
N TYR A 228 0.61 -24.87 1.87
CA TYR A 228 1.04 -26.27 1.83
C TYR A 228 1.36 -26.83 3.22
N TYR A 229 2.13 -26.10 4.05
CA TYR A 229 2.49 -26.57 5.39
C TYR A 229 1.29 -26.63 6.35
N VAL A 230 0.35 -25.68 6.27
CA VAL A 230 -0.95 -25.73 6.96
C VAL A 230 -1.71 -27.03 6.61
N LEU A 231 -1.73 -27.40 5.33
CA LEU A 231 -2.46 -28.58 4.83
C LEU A 231 -1.73 -29.94 5.00
N LYS A 232 -0.47 -29.97 5.46
CA LYS A 232 0.35 -31.19 5.45
C LYS A 232 1.17 -31.50 6.69
N ASP A 233 1.60 -30.50 7.42
CA ASP A 233 2.60 -30.66 8.50
C ASP A 233 2.17 -30.00 9.81
N GLY A 234 1.55 -28.82 9.74
CA GLY A 234 1.17 -28.02 10.90
C GLY A 234 2.35 -27.58 11.77
N GLY A 235 2.03 -27.08 12.97
CA GLY A 235 2.97 -26.88 14.07
C GLY A 235 4.18 -25.99 13.72
N LEU A 236 5.40 -26.50 13.92
CA LEU A 236 6.63 -25.71 13.74
C LEU A 236 6.86 -25.28 12.28
N LYS A 237 6.56 -26.14 11.30
CA LYS A 237 6.73 -25.83 9.87
C LYS A 237 5.73 -24.77 9.41
N GLU A 238 4.47 -24.92 9.80
CA GLU A 238 3.40 -23.94 9.61
C GLU A 238 3.79 -22.59 10.22
N ALA A 239 4.13 -22.54 11.51
CA ALA A 239 4.52 -21.30 12.20
C ALA A 239 5.77 -20.63 11.61
N THR A 240 6.76 -21.42 11.16
CA THR A 240 7.95 -20.90 10.45
C THR A 240 7.55 -20.31 9.10
N ALA A 241 6.65 -20.94 8.37
CA ALA A 241 6.15 -20.43 7.08
C ALA A 241 5.27 -19.18 7.25
N ALA A 242 4.45 -19.10 8.30
CA ALA A 242 3.69 -17.89 8.66
C ALA A 242 4.61 -16.71 9.05
N LEU A 243 5.72 -16.99 9.76
CA LEU A 243 6.79 -16.01 10.01
C LEU A 243 7.42 -15.51 8.71
N PHE A 244 7.74 -16.40 7.77
CA PHE A 244 8.22 -16.02 6.44
C PHE A 244 7.20 -15.13 5.70
N GLU A 245 5.94 -15.57 5.59
CA GLU A 245 4.92 -14.88 4.79
C GLU A 245 4.59 -13.48 5.34
N THR A 246 4.41 -13.35 6.66
CA THR A 246 4.13 -12.06 7.29
C THR A 246 5.30 -11.08 7.13
N SER A 247 6.54 -11.56 7.35
CA SER A 247 7.75 -10.74 7.21
C SER A 247 7.97 -10.31 5.75
N VAL A 248 7.86 -11.25 4.81
CA VAL A 248 8.06 -10.99 3.37
C VAL A 248 6.99 -10.05 2.86
N SER A 249 5.71 -10.26 3.18
CA SER A 249 4.62 -9.35 2.76
C SER A 249 4.84 -7.92 3.26
N LEU A 250 5.32 -7.74 4.49
CA LEU A 250 5.62 -6.42 5.03
C LEU A 250 6.87 -5.79 4.40
N ILE A 251 7.95 -6.54 4.15
CA ILE A 251 9.13 -6.04 3.41
C ILE A 251 8.70 -5.59 2.00
N VAL A 252 7.94 -6.43 1.31
CA VAL A 252 7.38 -6.19 -0.03
C VAL A 252 6.51 -4.93 -0.07
N ALA A 253 5.63 -4.74 0.92
CA ALA A 253 4.76 -3.56 1.00
C ALA A 253 5.53 -2.23 1.03
N ASN A 254 6.77 -2.24 1.51
CA ASN A 254 7.62 -1.06 1.67
C ASN A 254 8.69 -0.92 0.57
N LEU A 255 9.04 -1.99 -0.14
CA LEU A 255 10.14 -2.00 -1.11
C LEU A 255 10.00 -0.94 -2.21
N SER A 256 8.77 -0.66 -2.66
CA SER A 256 8.47 0.38 -3.66
C SER A 256 8.87 1.81 -3.23
N VAL A 257 9.05 2.05 -1.93
CA VAL A 257 9.55 3.31 -1.37
C VAL A 257 11.07 3.28 -1.24
N VAL A 258 11.64 2.19 -0.72
CA VAL A 258 13.10 1.99 -0.59
C VAL A 258 13.80 2.09 -1.95
N VAL A 259 13.32 1.34 -2.94
CA VAL A 259 13.86 1.37 -4.30
C VAL A 259 13.77 2.78 -4.90
N ALA A 260 12.66 3.49 -4.67
CA ALA A 260 12.49 4.85 -5.17
C ALA A 260 13.41 5.89 -4.50
N PHE A 261 13.87 5.63 -3.27
CA PHE A 261 14.84 6.44 -2.56
C PHE A 261 16.27 6.15 -3.04
N LEU A 262 16.65 4.87 -3.14
CA LEU A 262 17.98 4.45 -3.63
C LEU A 262 18.24 4.98 -5.04
N PHE A 263 17.29 4.82 -5.97
CA PHE A 263 17.43 5.36 -7.33
C PHE A 263 17.48 6.89 -7.40
N ARG A 264 16.95 7.61 -6.39
CA ARG A 264 17.14 9.06 -6.31
C ARG A 264 18.62 9.36 -6.02
N ILE A 265 19.19 8.75 -4.98
CA ILE A 265 20.60 8.95 -4.59
C ILE A 265 21.53 8.65 -5.75
N SER A 266 21.43 7.49 -6.40
CA SER A 266 22.31 7.14 -7.53
C SER A 266 22.16 8.06 -8.75
N THR A 267 21.03 8.76 -8.89
CA THR A 267 20.85 9.80 -9.93
C THR A 267 21.48 11.14 -9.50
N GLU A 268 21.45 11.45 -8.20
CA GLU A 268 22.03 12.67 -7.59
C GLU A 268 23.57 12.58 -7.52
N GLU A 269 24.12 11.36 -7.38
CA GLU A 269 25.56 11.03 -7.39
C GLU A 269 26.20 10.96 -8.78
N THR A 270 25.41 11.05 -9.87
CA THR A 270 25.93 10.99 -11.25
C THR A 270 25.95 12.39 -11.89
N PRO A 271 27.03 13.18 -11.74
CA PRO A 271 27.18 14.49 -12.38
C PRO A 271 27.41 14.31 -13.88
N THR A 272 26.35 13.98 -14.61
CA THR A 272 26.35 13.96 -16.08
C THR A 272 26.55 15.40 -16.55
N PRO A 273 27.63 15.75 -17.27
CA PRO A 273 27.82 17.11 -17.76
C PRO A 273 26.66 17.44 -18.71
N ALA A 274 25.90 18.48 -18.37
CA ALA A 274 24.66 18.79 -19.06
C ALA A 274 24.94 19.22 -20.51
N PRO A 275 24.32 18.57 -21.52
CA PRO A 275 24.07 19.23 -22.78
C PRO A 275 23.22 20.47 -22.48
N LEU A 276 23.62 21.62 -23.00
CA LEU A 276 22.79 22.83 -22.99
C LEU A 276 21.48 22.58 -23.77
N GLU A 277 20.46 23.38 -23.47
CA GLU A 277 19.12 23.35 -24.05
C GLU A 277 18.26 22.08 -23.79
N LEU A 278 17.48 22.12 -22.71
CA LEU A 278 16.03 22.36 -22.88
C LEU A 278 15.35 22.94 -21.62
N LYS A 279 14.83 24.16 -21.73
CA LYS A 279 14.16 24.91 -20.66
C LYS A 279 12.70 24.47 -20.47
N TYR A 280 12.45 23.39 -19.71
CA TYR A 280 11.08 22.96 -19.36
C TYR A 280 10.65 23.37 -17.94
N ILE A 281 9.75 24.33 -17.86
CA ILE A 281 9.12 24.78 -16.60
C ILE A 281 7.99 23.82 -16.22
N ILE A 282 8.14 23.08 -15.12
CA ILE A 282 7.03 22.39 -14.44
C ILE A 282 7.14 22.62 -12.93
N THR A 283 6.60 23.75 -12.47
CA THR A 283 6.46 24.05 -11.04
C THR A 283 5.39 23.14 -10.43
N PHE A 284 5.79 22.07 -9.75
CA PHE A 284 4.86 21.30 -8.93
C PHE A 284 4.46 22.10 -7.69
N GLY A 285 3.15 22.39 -7.56
CA GLY A 285 2.62 23.25 -6.53
C GLY A 285 2.91 22.75 -5.11
N SER A 286 3.70 23.53 -4.36
CA SER A 286 3.61 23.60 -2.90
C SER A 286 2.86 24.89 -2.56
N GLN A 287 1.81 24.79 -1.75
CA GLN A 287 1.23 25.99 -1.15
C GLN A 287 2.21 26.49 -0.08
N PRO A 288 2.64 27.77 -0.11
CA PRO A 288 3.42 28.33 0.98
C PRO A 288 2.53 28.40 2.23
N LEU A 289 3.01 27.85 3.34
CA LEU A 289 2.31 27.91 4.62
C LEU A 289 2.17 29.40 5.03
N ARG A 290 0.93 29.91 5.07
CA ARG A 290 0.66 31.32 5.40
C ARG A 290 1.01 31.61 6.86
N LYS A 291 2.26 32.03 7.09
CA LYS A 291 2.71 32.54 8.38
C LYS A 291 1.82 33.72 8.78
N ARG A 292 1.48 33.78 10.07
CA ARG A 292 0.54 34.75 10.64
C ARG A 292 1.33 35.75 11.49
N ASP A 293 1.83 36.79 10.84
CA ASP A 293 2.60 37.83 11.53
C ASP A 293 1.66 38.70 12.39
N PRO A 294 2.08 39.11 13.61
CA PRO A 294 1.21 39.79 14.56
C PRO A 294 1.31 41.32 14.53
N LEU A 295 0.24 41.93 15.05
CA LEU A 295 0.13 43.29 15.59
C LEU A 295 0.30 44.49 14.63
N VAL A 296 -0.78 45.28 14.55
CA VAL A 296 -0.77 46.65 14.04
C VAL A 296 -0.01 47.55 15.03
N THR A 297 0.79 48.50 14.54
CA THR A 297 1.20 49.67 15.31
C THR A 297 1.20 50.89 14.39
N THR A 298 0.17 51.72 14.54
CA THR A 298 0.06 53.01 13.85
C THR A 298 0.99 54.03 14.50
N VAL A 299 1.90 54.61 13.72
CA VAL A 299 2.66 55.82 14.10
C VAL A 299 2.45 56.86 13.01
N ILE A 300 2.05 58.06 13.41
CA ILE A 300 1.91 59.21 12.52
C ILE A 300 3.27 59.92 12.43
N GLY A 301 3.73 60.21 11.22
CA GLY A 301 4.96 60.93 10.93
C GLY A 301 4.73 61.96 9.82
N VAL A 302 5.38 63.11 9.93
CA VAL A 302 5.05 64.35 9.19
C VAL A 302 6.11 64.64 8.11
N GLU A 303 5.65 65.26 7.01
CA GLU A 303 6.37 65.97 5.94
C GLU A 303 7.84 65.63 5.59
N THR A 304 8.09 65.46 4.29
CA THR A 304 8.77 66.54 3.54
C THR A 304 8.53 66.43 2.04
N THR A 305 8.35 67.57 1.37
CA THR A 305 8.24 67.67 -0.09
C THR A 305 9.59 68.01 -0.70
N THR A 306 10.01 67.24 -1.72
CA THR A 306 11.09 67.64 -2.63
C THR A 306 10.60 67.63 -4.07
N ILE A 307 10.20 68.81 -4.55
CA ILE A 307 10.01 69.08 -5.97
C ILE A 307 11.37 68.93 -6.66
N LYS A 308 11.41 68.30 -7.83
CA LYS A 308 12.54 68.41 -8.75
C LYS A 308 12.00 68.83 -10.12
N MET A 309 12.63 69.84 -10.70
CA MET A 309 12.13 70.57 -11.87
C MET A 309 12.09 69.71 -13.14
N ASP A 310 11.19 70.10 -14.04
CA ASP A 310 11.07 69.60 -15.41
C ASP A 310 12.36 69.81 -16.21
N ASP A 311 12.53 69.01 -17.25
CA ASP A 311 13.34 69.37 -18.41
C ASP A 311 12.47 69.37 -19.67
N PHE A 312 12.68 70.35 -20.54
CA PHE A 312 11.69 70.78 -21.53
C PHE A 312 11.64 69.88 -22.77
N ASN A 313 10.45 69.52 -23.26
CA ASN A 313 10.27 69.31 -24.69
C ASN A 313 8.84 69.63 -25.18
N THR A 314 8.76 70.26 -26.36
CA THR A 314 7.64 71.14 -26.73
C THR A 314 6.61 70.55 -27.71
N HIS A 315 5.35 70.50 -27.26
CA HIS A 315 4.16 71.02 -27.98
C HIS A 315 3.72 70.35 -29.34
N PRO A 316 2.53 70.67 -29.91
CA PRO A 316 1.21 70.36 -29.32
C PRO A 316 0.08 69.96 -30.32
N LYS A 317 -1.00 69.33 -29.83
CA LYS A 317 -2.45 69.51 -30.17
C LYS A 317 -3.24 68.30 -29.65
N ARG A 318 -4.27 68.47 -28.80
CA ARG A 318 -5.69 68.85 -29.05
C ARG A 318 -6.49 67.83 -29.90
N ALA A 319 -7.80 67.60 -29.66
CA ALA A 319 -8.68 67.70 -28.47
C ALA A 319 -10.12 67.35 -28.94
N ALA A 320 -10.89 66.59 -28.13
CA ALA A 320 -12.27 66.14 -28.41
C ALA A 320 -12.42 65.29 -29.72
N GLY A 321 -13.47 64.51 -29.94
CA GLY A 321 -14.62 64.16 -29.08
C GLY A 321 -15.97 64.57 -29.65
N ARG A 322 -17.00 63.73 -29.40
CA ARG A 322 -18.46 63.99 -29.38
C ARG A 322 -19.37 63.27 -30.41
N ASP A 323 -20.20 62.37 -29.85
CA ASP A 323 -21.62 61.99 -30.08
C ASP A 323 -22.22 61.70 -31.48
N SER A 324 -23.48 61.23 -31.46
CA SER A 324 -24.48 61.02 -32.54
C SER A 324 -24.29 59.75 -33.41
N ASN A 325 -25.14 58.70 -33.27
CA ASN A 325 -26.57 58.51 -33.67
C ASN A 325 -26.66 57.84 -35.08
N ASP A 326 -27.67 57.06 -35.48
CA ASP A 326 -28.96 56.64 -34.88
C ASP A 326 -29.47 55.32 -35.52
N THR A 327 -30.65 54.82 -35.10
CA THR A 327 -31.52 53.79 -35.76
C THR A 327 -30.97 52.34 -35.88
N GLU A 328 -31.68 51.27 -35.49
CA GLU A 328 -33.03 50.76 -35.89
C GLU A 328 -33.06 50.10 -37.29
N ASP A 329 -33.73 48.96 -37.55
CA ASP A 329 -34.27 47.89 -36.67
C ASP A 329 -34.66 46.63 -37.52
N VAL A 330 -35.21 45.60 -36.87
CA VAL A 330 -36.09 44.52 -37.41
C VAL A 330 -35.45 43.32 -38.12
N SER A 331 -36.10 42.16 -37.95
CA SER A 331 -35.76 40.82 -38.44
C SER A 331 -37.03 40.04 -38.87
N ARG A 332 -36.91 39.12 -39.85
CA ARG A 332 -37.83 38.00 -40.24
C ARG A 332 -37.10 37.12 -41.30
N HIS A 333 -37.14 35.77 -41.32
CA HIS A 333 -38.24 34.84 -41.66
C HIS A 333 -38.83 35.11 -43.07
N ASP A 334 -39.08 34.15 -43.99
CA ASP A 334 -39.00 32.66 -44.03
C ASP A 334 -39.01 32.22 -45.55
N GLN A 335 -39.05 30.98 -46.08
CA GLN A 335 -39.15 29.57 -45.60
C GLN A 335 -38.74 28.56 -46.73
N THR A 336 -38.42 27.30 -46.36
CA THR A 336 -38.47 26.02 -47.18
C THR A 336 -37.61 25.94 -48.48
N ILE A 337 -37.28 24.78 -49.10
CA ILE A 337 -38.10 23.68 -49.67
C ILE A 337 -37.29 22.35 -49.87
N ALA A 338 -37.99 21.20 -49.77
CA ALA A 338 -37.75 19.83 -50.33
C ALA A 338 -36.60 18.88 -49.90
N LYS A 339 -36.99 17.59 -49.81
CA LYS A 339 -36.20 16.33 -50.06
C LYS A 339 -36.89 15.56 -51.21
N PRO A 340 -36.22 14.62 -51.91
CA PRO A 340 -36.23 13.16 -51.57
C PRO A 340 -34.80 12.57 -51.52
N GLY A 341 -34.45 11.43 -50.90
CA GLY A 341 -34.87 10.02 -51.10
C GLY A 341 -33.80 9.27 -51.94
N LEU A 342 -33.57 7.95 -51.97
CA LEU A 342 -33.85 6.75 -51.14
C LEU A 342 -32.99 5.57 -51.74
N PHE A 343 -32.90 4.38 -51.12
CA PHE A 343 -32.09 3.17 -51.53
C PHE A 343 -30.56 3.27 -51.23
N TYR A 344 -29.87 2.29 -50.60
CA TYR A 344 -29.62 0.84 -50.85
C TYR A 344 -28.63 0.60 -52.03
N ASP A 345 -27.68 -0.35 -52.05
CA ASP A 345 -27.21 -1.44 -51.14
C ASP A 345 -25.64 -1.33 -51.02
N ALA A 346 -24.85 -2.16 -50.31
CA ALA A 346 -25.02 -3.45 -49.62
C ALA A 346 -24.10 -3.55 -48.38
#